data_AF-A0A2I1H7M8-F1
#
_entry.id   AF-A0A2I1H7M8-F1
#
_cell.length_a   1.000
_cell.length_b   1.000
_cell.length_c   1.000
_cell.angle_alpha   90.00
_cell.angle_beta   90.00
_cell.angle_gamma   90.00
#
_symmetry.space_group_name_H-M   'P 1'
#
loop_
_entity.id
_entity.type
_entity.pdbx_description
1 polymer ?
#
loop_
_entity_poly.entity_id
_entity_poly.type
_entity_poly.pdbx_seq_one_letter_code
_entity_poly.pdbx_strand_id
1 'polypeptide(L)'
;PLEIEQDKKDEGEVEEEVDYDQNQDPSDERSGSKWKHDEIKVLLDYIQENYSAWSKGNKSKFNNDMAKSVLPNKESNAIKSKLARLTKKYESTIKWI
;
A
#
# COMPACT_ATOMS: atom_id res chain seq x y z
N PRO A 1 -5.83 -36.86 -37.46
CA PRO A 1 -5.92 -37.10 -36.01
C PRO A 1 -5.26 -35.92 -35.29
N LEU A 2 -6.09 -35.07 -34.67
CA LEU A 2 -5.67 -33.81 -34.08
C LEU A 2 -5.03 -34.05 -32.72
N GLU A 3 -3.88 -33.42 -32.52
CA GLU A 3 -3.07 -33.42 -31.30
C GLU A 3 -3.85 -32.79 -30.14
N ILE A 4 -3.74 -33.42 -28.97
CA ILE A 4 -4.35 -32.97 -27.72
C ILE A 4 -3.28 -32.17 -26.99
N GLU A 5 -3.31 -30.85 -27.09
CA GLU A 5 -2.62 -29.97 -26.13
C GLU A 5 -3.67 -29.40 -25.18
N GLN A 6 -3.69 -29.92 -23.95
CA GLN A 6 -4.39 -29.31 -22.82
C GLN A 6 -3.35 -28.57 -21.97
N ASP A 7 -3.28 -27.25 -22.18
CA ASP A 7 -2.62 -26.31 -21.29
C ASP A 7 -3.24 -26.40 -19.89
N LYS A 8 -2.50 -26.95 -18.94
CA LYS A 8 -2.85 -26.91 -17.51
C LYS A 8 -2.13 -25.73 -16.87
N LYS A 9 -2.87 -24.62 -16.87
CA LYS A 9 -2.99 -23.59 -15.83
C LYS A 9 -2.03 -23.78 -14.63
N ASP A 10 -0.97 -22.99 -14.62
CA ASP A 10 -0.07 -22.78 -13.50
C ASP A 10 -0.78 -21.89 -12.46
N GLU A 11 -1.53 -22.52 -11.55
CA GLU A 11 -2.08 -21.85 -10.36
C GLU A 11 -0.98 -21.76 -9.30
N GLY A 12 -0.16 -20.74 -9.43
CA GLY A 12 0.90 -20.38 -8.49
C GLY A 12 0.76 -18.94 -8.00
N GLU A 13 -0.40 -18.55 -7.45
CA GLU A 13 -0.44 -17.40 -6.53
C GLU A 13 0.05 -17.89 -5.17
N VAL A 14 1.38 -17.88 -5.02
CA VAL A 14 2.01 -17.88 -3.70
C VAL A 14 1.75 -16.50 -3.12
N GLU A 15 0.69 -16.37 -2.33
CA GLU A 15 0.57 -15.26 -1.39
C GLU A 15 1.75 -15.37 -0.42
N GLU A 16 2.83 -14.64 -0.68
CA GLU A 16 3.91 -14.49 0.31
C GLU A 16 3.30 -13.88 1.57
N GLU A 17 3.27 -14.69 2.63
CA GLU A 17 2.99 -14.24 3.99
C GLU A 17 4.00 -13.16 4.36
N VAL A 18 3.52 -11.93 4.34
CA VAL A 18 4.26 -10.78 4.85
C VAL A 18 4.27 -10.88 6.38
N ASP A 19 5.37 -11.40 6.92
CA ASP A 19 5.73 -11.32 8.33
C ASP A 19 5.93 -9.84 8.71
N TYR A 20 4.82 -9.20 9.08
CA TYR A 20 4.83 -7.86 9.60
C TYR A 20 5.32 -7.92 11.04
N ASP A 21 6.58 -7.54 11.26
CA ASP A 21 7.16 -7.25 12.57
C ASP A 21 6.12 -6.59 13.50
N GLN A 22 5.58 -7.40 14.41
CA GLN A 22 4.40 -7.08 15.21
C GLN A 22 4.71 -6.20 16.43
N ASN A 23 5.95 -5.73 16.62
CA ASN A 23 6.34 -5.08 17.87
C ASN A 23 7.11 -3.77 17.69
N GLN A 24 6.74 -2.93 16.71
CA GLN A 24 7.21 -1.54 16.70
C GLN A 24 6.11 -0.59 17.16
N ASP A 25 6.37 0.03 18.32
CA ASP A 25 5.65 1.18 18.82
C ASP A 25 5.55 2.24 17.71
N PRO A 26 4.34 2.76 17.40
CA PRO A 26 4.19 3.79 16.37
C PRO A 26 4.93 5.10 16.69
N SER A 27 5.45 5.26 17.91
CA SER A 27 6.34 6.37 18.30
C SER A 27 7.81 6.14 17.98
N ASP A 28 8.23 4.90 17.71
CA ASP A 28 9.62 4.58 17.39
C ASP A 28 9.85 4.74 15.87
N GLU A 29 9.87 6.00 15.43
CA GLU A 29 10.31 6.40 14.10
C GLU A 29 11.79 6.03 13.91
N ARG A 30 12.08 4.75 13.62
CA ARG A 30 13.38 4.36 13.05
C ARG A 30 13.47 4.99 11.66
N SER A 31 14.14 6.13 11.64
CA SER A 31 14.34 7.11 10.57
C SER A 31 14.40 6.53 9.14
N GLY A 32 13.30 6.70 8.41
CA GLY A 32 13.20 6.58 6.96
C GLY A 32 12.32 7.71 6.40
N SER A 33 12.91 8.91 6.29
CA SER A 33 12.27 10.19 5.95
C SER A 33 11.09 10.60 6.86
N LYS A 34 11.25 11.70 7.59
CA LYS A 34 10.15 12.29 8.37
C LYS A 34 9.04 12.71 7.39
N TRP A 35 7.86 12.14 7.54
CA TRP A 35 6.68 12.54 6.76
C TRP A 35 6.20 13.89 7.28
N LYS A 36 6.18 14.90 6.41
CA LYS A 36 5.64 16.20 6.76
C LYS A 36 4.11 16.17 6.72
N HIS A 37 3.48 17.10 7.43
CA HIS A 37 2.02 17.13 7.55
C HIS A 37 1.32 17.43 6.21
N ASP A 38 1.90 18.33 5.41
CA ASP A 38 1.48 18.63 4.04
C ASP A 38 1.58 17.41 3.11
N GLU A 39 2.66 16.63 3.20
CA GLU A 39 2.81 15.38 2.45
C GLU A 39 1.73 14.36 2.81
N ILE A 40 1.39 14.25 4.10
CA ILE A 40 0.31 13.36 4.57
C ILE A 40 -1.05 13.85 4.07
N LYS A 41 -1.27 15.17 4.07
CA LYS A 41 -2.52 15.75 3.56
C LYS A 41 -2.69 15.45 2.06
N VAL A 42 -1.67 15.74 1.26
CA VAL A 42 -1.64 15.41 -0.16
C VAL A 42 -1.86 13.92 -0.41
N LEU A 43 -1.27 13.06 0.42
CA LEU A 43 -1.49 11.61 0.37
C LEU A 43 -2.99 11.27 0.52
N LEU A 44 -3.63 11.80 1.56
CA LEU A 44 -5.04 11.54 1.85
C LEU A 44 -5.98 12.10 0.79
N ASP A 45 -5.74 13.33 0.33
CA ASP A 45 -6.55 13.99 -0.69
C ASP A 45 -6.54 13.18 -2.00
N TYR A 46 -5.36 12.73 -2.45
CA TYR A 46 -5.23 11.94 -3.66
C TYR A 46 -5.92 10.57 -3.55
N ILE A 47 -5.85 9.90 -2.38
CA ILE A 47 -6.58 8.65 -2.15
C ILE A 47 -8.09 8.89 -2.22
N GLN A 48 -8.57 9.98 -1.64
CA GLN A 48 -9.99 10.31 -1.66
C GLN A 48 -10.49 10.53 -3.10
N GLU A 49 -9.73 11.27 -3.91
CA GLU A 49 -10.06 11.53 -5.33
C GLU A 49 -9.96 10.27 -6.21
N ASN A 50 -9.08 9.33 -5.86
CA ASN A 50 -8.77 8.15 -6.67
C ASN A 50 -9.11 6.82 -5.96
N TYR A 51 -10.03 6.85 -4.99
CA TYR A 51 -10.32 5.72 -4.11
C TYR A 51 -10.75 4.47 -4.87
N SER A 52 -11.50 4.64 -5.96
CA SER A 52 -11.95 3.53 -6.79
C SER A 52 -10.78 2.78 -7.44
N ALA A 53 -9.72 3.48 -7.86
CA ALA A 53 -8.52 2.86 -8.43
C ALA A 53 -7.71 2.14 -7.35
N TRP A 54 -7.61 2.74 -6.16
CA TRP A 54 -6.89 2.15 -5.02
C TRP A 54 -7.58 0.89 -4.47
N SER A 55 -8.91 0.90 -4.34
CA SER A 55 -9.69 -0.20 -3.74
C SER A 55 -9.84 -1.43 -4.65
N LYS A 56 -9.86 -1.27 -5.98
CA LYS A 56 -10.08 -2.34 -6.96
C LYS A 56 -8.86 -3.21 -7.30
N GLY A 57 -7.86 -3.29 -6.42
CA GLY A 57 -6.68 -4.15 -6.60
C GLY A 57 -5.50 -3.55 -7.38
N ASN A 58 -5.63 -2.35 -7.94
CA ASN A 58 -4.54 -1.68 -8.67
C ASN A 58 -3.54 -0.91 -7.76
N LYS A 59 -3.32 -1.41 -6.54
CA LYS A 59 -2.56 -0.71 -5.48
C LYS A 59 -1.10 -0.45 -5.87
N SER A 60 -0.44 -1.38 -6.56
CA SER A 60 0.96 -1.21 -7.00
C SER A 60 1.10 -0.05 -8.00
N LYS A 61 0.22 -0.02 -9.02
CA LYS A 61 0.17 1.08 -9.99
C LYS A 61 -0.15 2.41 -9.30
N PHE A 62 -1.14 2.42 -8.40
CA PHE A 62 -1.49 3.61 -7.62
C PHE A 62 -0.30 4.19 -6.86
N ASN A 63 0.42 3.35 -6.10
CA ASN A 63 1.58 3.81 -5.31
C ASN A 63 2.71 4.32 -6.21
N ASN A 64 2.94 3.68 -7.35
CA ASN A 64 3.94 4.09 -8.32
C ASN A 64 3.58 5.42 -8.99
N ASP A 65 2.32 5.60 -9.39
CA ASP A 65 1.85 6.85 -10.00
C ASP A 65 2.00 7.99 -8.99
N MET A 66 1.62 7.74 -7.74
CA MET A 66 1.76 8.71 -6.66
C MET A 66 3.22 9.10 -6.38
N ALA A 67 4.12 8.12 -6.32
CA ALA A 67 5.56 8.35 -6.17
C ALA A 67 6.17 9.11 -7.36
N LYS A 68 5.55 9.06 -8.54
CA LYS A 68 6.07 9.73 -9.74
C LYS A 68 5.52 11.14 -9.92
N SER A 69 4.23 11.36 -9.65
CA SER A 69 3.54 12.60 -10.02
C SER A 69 3.11 13.47 -8.85
N VAL A 70 2.84 12.88 -7.68
CA VAL A 70 2.22 13.60 -6.56
C VAL A 70 3.23 13.87 -5.43
N LEU A 71 3.96 12.83 -5.03
CA LEU A 71 4.98 12.88 -3.99
C LEU A 71 6.32 12.37 -4.53
N PRO A 72 6.96 13.10 -5.48
CA PRO A 72 8.19 12.66 -6.16
C PRO A 72 9.38 12.44 -5.22
N ASN A 73 9.32 12.95 -3.99
CA ASN A 73 10.34 12.76 -2.96
C ASN A 73 10.11 11.50 -2.09
N LYS A 74 9.07 10.71 -2.38
CA LYS A 74 8.72 9.49 -1.65
C LYS A 74 8.72 8.29 -2.59
N GLU A 75 9.42 7.25 -2.17
CA GLU A 75 9.40 5.96 -2.84
C GLU A 75 8.01 5.31 -2.74
N SER A 76 7.63 4.54 -3.77
CA SER A 76 6.36 3.79 -3.82
C SER A 76 6.17 2.88 -2.59
N ASN A 77 7.23 2.23 -2.12
CA ASN A 77 7.20 1.41 -0.91
C ASN A 77 6.99 2.22 0.37
N ALA A 78 7.49 3.46 0.43
CA ALA A 78 7.25 4.36 1.55
C ALA A 78 5.79 4.81 1.59
N ILE A 79 5.19 5.10 0.43
CA ILE A 79 3.76 5.42 0.28
C ILE A 79 2.90 4.23 0.73
N LYS A 80 3.17 3.02 0.23
CA LYS A 80 2.49 1.77 0.64
C LYS A 80 2.55 1.58 2.16
N SER A 81 3.74 1.71 2.74
CA SER A 81 3.96 1.51 4.18
C SER A 81 3.24 2.57 5.02
N LYS A 82 3.27 3.84 4.59
CA LYS A 82 2.57 4.93 5.28
C LYS A 82 1.06 4.72 5.25
N LEU A 83 0.53 4.30 4.12
CA LEU A 83 -0.88 3.97 3.95
C LEU A 83 -1.34 2.86 4.90
N ALA A 84 -0.63 1.74 4.93
CA ALA A 84 -0.94 0.62 5.81
C ALA A 84 -0.97 1.06 7.29
N ARG A 85 -0.01 1.89 7.72
CA ARG A 85 0.05 2.43 9.08
C ARG A 85 -1.11 3.38 9.39
N LEU A 86 -1.51 4.23 8.44
CA LEU A 86 -2.66 5.14 8.61
C LEU A 86 -3.97 4.37 8.75
N THR A 87 -4.19 3.35 7.91
CA THR A 87 -5.37 2.48 7.99
C THR A 87 -5.43 1.75 9.33
N LYS A 88 -4.33 1.10 9.74
CA LYS A 88 -4.26 0.41 11.03
C LYS A 88 -4.56 1.34 12.21
N LYS A 89 -3.99 2.55 12.21
CA LYS A 89 -4.24 3.55 13.26
C LYS A 89 -5.71 3.97 13.31
N TYR A 90 -6.34 4.19 12.16
CA TYR A 90 -7.75 4.55 12.07
C TYR A 90 -8.66 3.43 12.62
N GLU A 91 -8.43 2.19 12.20
CA GLU A 91 -9.17 1.02 12.70
C GLU A 91 -9.00 0.83 14.20
N SER A 92 -7.78 0.98 14.72
CA SER A 92 -7.53 0.94 16.16
C SER A 92 -8.29 2.05 16.88
N THR A 93 -8.34 3.26 16.34
CA THR A 93 -9.02 4.40 16.99
C THR A 93 -10.53 4.20 17.04
N ILE A 94 -11.14 3.68 15.96
CA ILE A 94 -12.58 3.37 15.94
C ILE A 94 -12.94 2.30 16.96
N LYS A 95 -12.10 1.28 17.15
CA LYS A 95 -12.38 0.20 18.13
C LYS A 95 -12.47 0.68 19.59
N TRP A 96 -12.00 1.89 19.89
CA TRP A 96 -12.05 2.48 21.23
C TRP A 96 -13.17 3.50 21.42
N ILE A 97 -13.96 3.78 20.37
CA ILE A 97 -15.11 4.69 20.41
C ILE A 97 -16.38 3.84 20.47
#